data_AF-A0A2N2HHP0-F1
#
_entry.id   AF-A0A2N2HHP0-F1
#
_cell.length_a   1.000
_cell.length_b   1.000
_cell.length_c   1.000
_cell.angle_alpha   90.00
_cell.angle_beta   90.00
_cell.angle_gamma   90.00
#
_symmetry.space_group_name_H-M   'P 1'
#
loop_
_entity.id
_entity.type
_entity.pdbx_description
1 polymer ?
#
loop_
_entity_poly.entity_id
_entity_poly.type
_entity_poly.pdbx_seq_one_letter_code
_entity_poly.pdbx_strand_id
1 'polypeptide(L)'
;MANYWGTYDYWEWFTYNWVATQCDGTVSAINYSNGRWDWACTDSSGNTWTCSTPLVLVFDGRPVSFRSAEHGFSLTADGMHAKTDWPSSATPWLVMDRNGNGRIDDGSELFGSASPLSAGRTASHGFEALAALDDNGDGVVDTNDAAWAMLMVWRDEDGSGMSDPAELRSVAETGLLSISLDYRVEPRCDARGNCERERATFQWRDADGEVRTGETVDIHLPLRTASCQ
;
A
#
# COMPACT_ATOMS: atom_id res chain seq x y z
N MET A 1 37.29 15.00 12.71
CA MET A 1 35.97 15.22 12.09
C MET A 1 35.65 13.95 11.31
N ALA A 2 34.77 13.11 11.85
CA ALA A 2 34.51 11.78 11.33
C ALA A 2 33.39 11.85 10.28
N ASN A 3 33.60 11.18 9.14
CA ASN A 3 32.73 11.17 7.98
C ASN A 3 31.45 10.38 8.28
N TYR A 4 30.30 11.05 8.25
CA TYR A 4 28.97 10.50 8.52
C TYR A 4 28.29 10.10 7.20
N TRP A 5 28.83 9.08 6.51
CA TRP A 5 28.26 8.60 5.25
C TRP A 5 28.29 7.07 5.21
N GLY A 6 27.50 6.45 6.08
CA GLY A 6 27.11 5.05 5.98
C GLY A 6 26.03 4.91 4.89
N THR A 7 26.01 3.77 4.23
CA THR A 7 25.04 3.36 3.20
C THR A 7 23.61 3.74 3.58
N TYR A 8 23.03 4.74 2.92
CA TYR A 8 21.58 4.94 3.03
C TYR A 8 20.88 3.66 2.57
N ASP A 9 19.93 3.20 3.37
CA ASP A 9 18.95 2.23 2.92
C ASP A 9 18.28 2.80 1.66
N TYR A 10 18.20 2.00 0.59
CA TYR A 10 17.60 2.42 -0.66
C TYR A 10 16.15 2.90 -0.46
N TRP A 11 15.45 2.38 0.54
CA TRP A 11 14.13 2.84 0.94
C TRP A 11 14.16 4.26 1.50
N GLU A 12 15.03 4.53 2.48
CA GLU A 12 15.13 5.85 3.12
C GLU A 12 15.52 6.93 2.11
N TRP A 13 16.47 6.62 1.22
CA TRP A 13 16.86 7.54 0.15
C TRP A 13 15.69 7.79 -0.81
N PHE A 14 14.96 6.74 -1.20
CA PHE A 14 13.82 6.88 -2.10
C PHE A 14 12.70 7.71 -1.48
N THR A 15 12.27 7.38 -0.25
CA THR A 15 11.17 8.10 0.40
C THR A 15 11.54 9.55 0.64
N TYR A 16 12.77 9.85 1.07
CA TYR A 16 13.30 11.20 1.16
C TYR A 16 13.18 11.96 -0.18
N ASN A 17 13.74 11.41 -1.26
CA ASN A 17 13.74 12.09 -2.55
C ASN A 17 12.32 12.22 -3.11
N TRP A 18 11.49 11.19 -2.94
CA TRP A 18 10.12 11.21 -3.42
C TRP A 18 9.31 12.30 -2.70
N VAL A 19 9.30 12.37 -1.36
CA VAL A 19 8.56 13.44 -0.65
C VAL A 19 9.13 14.82 -0.97
N ALA A 20 10.46 14.94 -1.13
CA ALA A 20 11.10 16.20 -1.53
C ALA A 20 10.63 16.70 -2.91
N THR A 21 10.18 15.81 -3.79
CA THR A 21 9.61 16.19 -5.10
C THR A 21 8.13 16.54 -5.04
N GLN A 22 7.42 16.20 -3.96
CA GLN A 22 5.99 16.49 -3.84
C GLN A 22 5.71 17.93 -3.42
N CYS A 23 6.69 18.64 -2.85
CA CYS A 23 6.46 19.94 -2.23
C CYS A 23 7.66 20.89 -2.34
N ASP A 24 7.41 22.21 -2.26
CA ASP A 24 8.43 23.27 -2.40
C ASP A 24 9.09 23.67 -1.07
N GLY A 25 8.83 22.93 0.00
CA GLY A 25 9.14 23.34 1.36
C GLY A 25 10.17 22.47 2.07
N THR A 26 9.97 22.26 3.38
CA THR A 26 10.97 21.63 4.24
C THR A 26 10.72 20.13 4.35
N VAL A 27 11.73 19.34 4.00
CA VAL A 27 11.72 17.89 4.24
C VAL A 27 12.17 17.61 5.67
N SER A 28 11.39 16.85 6.42
CA SER A 28 11.66 16.47 7.80
C SER A 28 11.43 14.97 8.00
N ALA A 29 12.23 14.38 8.89
CA ALA A 29 11.96 13.03 9.37
C ALA A 29 10.85 13.10 10.42
N ILE A 30 9.79 12.32 10.25
CA ILE A 30 8.59 12.39 11.10
C ILE A 30 8.43 11.20 12.04
N ASN A 31 8.91 10.00 11.67
CA ASN A 31 8.90 8.80 12.52
C ASN A 31 10.14 7.93 12.25
N TYR A 32 10.56 7.15 13.25
CA TYR A 32 11.59 6.12 13.10
C TYR A 32 11.03 4.76 13.47
N SER A 33 10.93 3.86 12.50
CA SER A 33 10.40 2.50 12.65
C SER A 33 11.25 1.52 11.84
N ASN A 34 11.41 0.29 12.32
CA ASN A 34 12.08 -0.79 11.57
C ASN A 34 13.52 -0.48 11.10
N GLY A 35 14.21 0.44 11.78
CA GLY A 35 15.54 0.88 11.37
C GLY A 35 15.55 1.93 10.25
N ARG A 36 14.40 2.55 9.95
CA ARG A 36 14.19 3.50 8.84
C ARG A 36 13.44 4.74 9.31
N TRP A 37 13.68 5.85 8.62
CA TRP A 37 12.93 7.10 8.81
C TRP A 37 11.79 7.20 7.80
N ASP A 38 10.62 7.60 8.31
CA ASP A 38 9.54 8.15 7.49
C ASP A 38 9.80 9.63 7.27
N TRP A 39 9.67 10.07 6.02
CA TRP A 39 9.90 11.44 5.62
C TRP A 39 8.60 12.13 5.27
N ALA A 40 8.55 13.43 5.56
CA ALA A 40 7.49 14.32 5.14
C ALA A 40 8.08 15.58 4.51
N CYS A 41 7.30 16.24 3.66
CA CYS A 41 7.63 17.55 3.12
C CYS A 41 6.52 18.54 3.50
N THR A 42 6.84 19.60 4.24
CA THR A 42 5.87 20.66 4.56
C THR A 42 6.06 21.84 3.62
N ASP A 43 5.08 22.11 2.77
CA ASP A 43 5.13 23.14 1.72
C ASP A 43 5.02 24.57 2.28
N SER A 44 5.25 25.57 1.41
CA SER A 44 5.20 26.99 1.78
C SER A 44 3.81 27.47 2.25
N SER A 45 2.77 26.69 1.98
CA SER A 45 1.38 26.92 2.43
C SER A 45 1.05 26.17 3.72
N GLY A 46 2.01 25.44 4.30
CA GLY A 46 1.85 24.67 5.53
C GLY A 46 1.17 23.31 5.36
N ASN A 47 0.99 22.80 4.14
CA ASN A 47 0.51 21.42 3.95
C ASN A 47 1.66 20.44 4.09
N THR A 48 1.42 19.33 4.76
CA THR A 48 2.41 18.26 4.90
C THR A 48 2.12 17.14 3.91
N TRP A 49 3.17 16.70 3.23
CA TRP A 49 3.17 15.63 2.24
C TRP A 49 3.87 14.41 2.81
N THR A 50 3.17 13.29 2.89
CA THR A 50 3.73 12.01 3.35
C THR A 50 3.48 10.92 2.30
N CYS A 51 4.06 9.74 2.50
CA CYS A 51 3.90 8.58 1.63
C CYS A 51 3.09 7.49 2.34
N SER A 52 2.06 6.96 1.68
CA SER A 52 1.47 5.65 1.99
C SER A 52 1.85 4.64 0.90
N THR A 53 1.88 3.35 1.25
CA THR A 53 2.36 2.28 0.35
C THR A 53 1.35 1.12 0.21
N PRO A 54 0.05 1.37 -0.02
CA PRO A 54 -0.93 0.29 -0.06
C PRO A 54 -0.75 -0.63 -1.28
N LEU A 55 -1.06 -1.92 -1.13
CA LEU A 55 -0.99 -2.91 -2.21
C LEU A 55 -2.27 -2.96 -3.03
N VAL A 56 -2.12 -2.97 -4.35
CA VAL A 56 -3.18 -3.24 -5.32
C VAL A 56 -2.90 -4.51 -6.11
N LEU A 57 -3.97 -5.11 -6.64
CA LEU A 57 -3.91 -6.26 -7.52
C LEU A 57 -4.15 -5.83 -8.96
N VAL A 58 -3.18 -6.14 -9.82
CA VAL A 58 -3.24 -5.89 -11.26
C VAL A 58 -3.53 -7.19 -11.99
N PHE A 59 -4.73 -7.25 -12.58
CA PHE A 59 -5.16 -8.35 -13.45
C PHE A 59 -4.84 -8.01 -14.91
N ASP A 60 -4.47 -9.03 -15.69
CA ASP A 60 -4.20 -8.94 -17.14
C ASP A 60 -3.09 -7.94 -17.54
N GLY A 61 -2.17 -7.60 -16.63
CA GLY A 61 -1.00 -6.74 -16.92
C GLY A 61 -1.33 -5.29 -17.29
N ARG A 62 -2.53 -4.79 -16.93
CA ARG A 62 -2.93 -3.40 -17.17
C ARG A 62 -2.21 -2.46 -16.20
N PRO A 63 -1.76 -1.27 -16.60
CA PRO A 63 -1.22 -0.29 -15.65
C PRO A 63 -2.24 0.09 -14.57
N VAL A 64 -1.78 0.52 -13.40
CA VAL A 64 -2.69 1.04 -12.36
C VAL A 64 -3.27 2.37 -12.85
N SER A 65 -4.59 2.43 -12.89
CA SER A 65 -5.31 3.65 -13.27
C SER A 65 -5.78 4.36 -12.02
N PHE A 66 -5.37 5.61 -11.86
CA PHE A 66 -5.73 6.45 -10.73
C PHE A 66 -6.78 7.51 -11.09
N ARG A 67 -7.72 7.78 -10.19
CA ARG A 67 -8.67 8.90 -10.24
C ARG A 67 -8.58 9.72 -8.96
N SER A 68 -8.97 10.99 -8.97
CA SER A 68 -9.11 11.74 -7.73
C SER A 68 -10.17 11.08 -6.86
N ALA A 69 -9.88 10.84 -5.57
CA ALA A 69 -10.88 10.31 -4.65
C ALA A 69 -12.03 11.32 -4.43
N GLU A 70 -13.25 10.81 -4.34
CA GLU A 70 -14.42 11.63 -4.00
C GLU A 70 -14.41 12.01 -2.50
N HIS A 71 -14.08 11.05 -1.64
CA HIS A 71 -13.96 11.21 -0.19
C HIS A 71 -12.52 11.01 0.31
N GLY A 72 -12.25 11.39 1.56
CA GLY A 72 -10.94 11.20 2.19
C GLY A 72 -10.88 9.87 2.94
N PHE A 73 -9.76 9.18 2.84
CA PHE A 73 -9.50 7.91 3.51
C PHE A 73 -8.24 8.03 4.39
N SER A 74 -8.20 7.31 5.50
CA SER A 74 -7.03 7.29 6.37
C SER A 74 -6.00 6.28 5.88
N LEU A 75 -5.12 6.66 4.95
CA LEU A 75 -4.11 5.74 4.40
C LEU A 75 -2.86 5.55 5.27
N THR A 76 -2.74 6.31 6.37
CA THR A 76 -1.59 6.20 7.29
C THR A 76 -2.02 5.77 8.69
N ALA A 77 -1.05 5.37 9.50
CA ALA A 77 -1.27 4.96 10.89
C ALA A 77 -1.65 6.11 11.84
N ASP A 78 -1.62 7.38 11.40
CA ASP A 78 -1.98 8.53 12.23
C ASP A 78 -3.50 8.80 12.33
N GLY A 79 -4.32 8.07 11.56
CA GLY A 79 -5.77 8.21 11.54
C GLY A 79 -6.28 9.41 10.75
N MET A 80 -5.43 10.18 10.06
CA MET A 80 -5.84 11.35 9.29
C MET A 80 -6.48 10.95 7.96
N HIS A 81 -7.73 11.37 7.75
CA HIS A 81 -8.40 11.25 6.46
C HIS A 81 -7.85 12.27 5.47
N ALA A 82 -7.16 11.79 4.45
CA ALA A 82 -6.64 12.61 3.36
C ALA A 82 -7.37 12.29 2.05
N LYS A 83 -7.62 13.31 1.24
CA LYS A 83 -7.98 13.10 -0.16
C LYS A 83 -6.70 12.92 -0.95
N THR A 84 -6.59 11.79 -1.63
CA THR A 84 -5.50 11.50 -2.56
C THR A 84 -6.07 10.85 -3.82
N ASP A 85 -5.22 10.56 -4.78
CA ASP A 85 -5.59 9.74 -5.92
C ASP A 85 -5.87 8.29 -5.46
N TRP A 86 -6.81 7.66 -6.15
CA TRP A 86 -7.43 6.40 -5.77
C TRP A 86 -7.40 5.43 -6.95
N PRO A 87 -7.05 4.16 -6.76
CA PRO A 87 -7.07 3.19 -7.84
C PRO A 87 -8.50 2.99 -8.34
N SER A 88 -8.63 2.78 -9.64
CA SER A 88 -9.92 2.42 -10.26
C SER A 88 -10.37 1.03 -9.81
N SER A 89 -11.66 0.72 -9.97
CA SER A 89 -12.18 -0.61 -9.69
C SER A 89 -11.50 -1.71 -10.49
N ALA A 90 -10.80 -1.43 -11.59
CA ALA A 90 -10.01 -2.43 -12.33
C ALA A 90 -8.78 -2.94 -11.56
N THR A 91 -8.27 -2.18 -10.60
CA THR A 91 -7.07 -2.46 -9.80
C THR A 91 -7.42 -2.42 -8.31
N PRO A 92 -8.12 -3.44 -7.80
CA PRO A 92 -8.64 -3.43 -6.44
C PRO A 92 -7.51 -3.52 -5.41
N TRP A 93 -7.82 -3.07 -4.20
CA TRP A 93 -6.93 -3.21 -3.05
C TRP A 93 -6.86 -4.66 -2.57
N LEU A 94 -5.68 -5.07 -2.12
CA LEU A 94 -5.56 -6.23 -1.24
C LEU A 94 -5.72 -5.74 0.21
N VAL A 95 -6.62 -6.36 0.97
CA VAL A 95 -7.03 -5.89 2.29
C VAL A 95 -7.22 -7.05 3.27
N MET A 96 -7.28 -6.73 4.55
CA MET A 96 -7.66 -7.63 5.63
C MET A 96 -8.45 -6.83 6.67
N ASP A 97 -9.72 -7.15 6.86
CA ASP A 97 -10.54 -6.59 7.96
C ASP A 97 -9.97 -7.10 9.28
N ARG A 98 -9.18 -6.26 9.96
CA ARG A 98 -8.43 -6.65 11.15
C ARG A 98 -9.26 -6.51 12.41
N ASN A 99 -10.23 -5.62 12.40
CA ASN A 99 -11.08 -5.31 13.54
C ASN A 99 -12.40 -6.12 13.53
N GLY A 100 -12.71 -6.80 12.42
CA GLY A 100 -13.85 -7.68 12.25
C GLY A 100 -15.19 -6.95 12.11
N ASN A 101 -15.18 -5.69 11.65
CA ASN A 101 -16.38 -4.86 11.56
C ASN A 101 -17.13 -4.98 10.21
N GLY A 102 -16.58 -5.75 9.26
CA GLY A 102 -17.14 -5.99 7.94
C GLY A 102 -16.90 -4.86 6.93
N ARG A 103 -15.98 -3.94 7.21
CA ARG A 103 -15.57 -2.82 6.35
C ARG A 103 -14.06 -2.67 6.41
N ILE A 104 -13.53 -1.94 5.43
CA ILE A 104 -12.15 -1.42 5.44
C ILE A 104 -12.24 0.08 5.72
N ASP A 105 -11.87 0.49 6.93
CA ASP A 105 -12.09 1.87 7.39
C ASP A 105 -10.81 2.70 7.55
N ASP A 106 -9.65 2.05 7.66
CA ASP A 106 -8.36 2.72 7.71
C ASP A 106 -7.19 1.92 7.11
N GLY A 107 -6.02 2.56 7.06
CA GLY A 107 -4.81 2.03 6.44
C GLY A 107 -4.19 0.84 7.18
N SER A 108 -4.60 0.57 8.42
CA SER A 108 -4.15 -0.64 9.15
C SER A 108 -4.75 -1.91 8.55
N GLU A 109 -5.87 -1.78 7.83
CA GLU A 109 -6.59 -2.86 7.15
C GLU A 109 -6.20 -2.99 5.66
N LEU A 110 -5.45 -2.02 5.14
CA LEU A 110 -4.72 -2.16 3.89
C LEU A 110 -3.38 -2.86 4.14
N PHE A 111 -2.82 -3.49 3.11
CA PHE A 111 -1.43 -3.94 3.13
C PHE A 111 -0.51 -2.81 2.69
N GLY A 112 0.32 -2.26 3.58
CA GLY A 112 1.18 -1.12 3.31
C GLY A 112 1.94 -0.64 4.54
N SER A 113 2.50 0.57 4.47
CA SER A 113 3.27 1.17 5.57
C SER A 113 2.48 1.45 6.85
N ALA A 114 1.14 1.42 6.76
CA ALA A 114 0.24 1.53 7.90
C ALA A 114 -0.14 0.17 8.51
N SER A 115 0.20 -0.95 7.87
CA SER A 115 -0.14 -2.27 8.38
C SER A 115 0.55 -2.56 9.71
N PRO A 116 -0.17 -3.03 10.73
CA PRO A 116 0.40 -3.38 12.00
C PRO A 116 1.23 -4.67 11.89
N LEU A 117 2.38 -4.66 12.55
CA LEU A 117 3.27 -5.79 12.77
C LEU A 117 3.37 -6.11 14.27
N SER A 118 4.10 -7.18 14.58
CA SER A 118 4.36 -7.57 15.97
C SER A 118 5.04 -6.45 16.77
N ALA A 119 4.82 -6.47 18.10
CA ALA A 119 5.36 -5.50 19.04
C ALA A 119 4.97 -4.03 18.79
N GLY A 120 3.81 -3.79 18.15
CA GLY A 120 3.27 -2.44 17.94
C GLY A 120 4.01 -1.63 16.88
N ARG A 121 4.80 -2.30 16.03
CA ARG A 121 5.43 -1.70 14.85
C ARG A 121 4.44 -1.64 13.70
N THR A 122 4.72 -0.82 12.69
CA THR A 122 4.08 -0.92 11.37
C THR A 122 5.07 -1.44 10.35
N ALA A 123 4.60 -1.93 9.21
CA ALA A 123 5.47 -2.31 8.09
C ALA A 123 6.11 -1.07 7.44
N SER A 124 7.27 -1.23 6.82
CA SER A 124 7.88 -0.19 5.99
C SER A 124 7.24 -0.11 4.61
N HIS A 125 6.68 -1.21 4.10
CA HIS A 125 5.95 -1.28 2.84
C HIS A 125 5.00 -2.49 2.80
N GLY A 126 4.17 -2.61 1.76
CA GLY A 126 3.13 -3.61 1.65
C GLY A 126 3.64 -5.06 1.58
N PHE A 127 4.75 -5.30 0.88
CA PHE A 127 5.36 -6.64 0.87
C PHE A 127 5.93 -7.09 2.22
N GLU A 128 6.43 -6.18 3.08
CA GLU A 128 6.80 -6.54 4.45
C GLU A 128 5.54 -6.90 5.26
N ALA A 129 4.43 -6.19 5.05
CA ALA A 129 3.16 -6.52 5.67
C ALA A 129 2.63 -7.89 5.24
N LEU A 130 2.79 -8.28 3.97
CA LEU A 130 2.43 -9.62 3.49
C LEU A 130 3.37 -10.71 4.02
N ALA A 131 4.67 -10.45 4.08
CA ALA A 131 5.65 -11.42 4.57
C ALA A 131 5.41 -11.82 6.03
N ALA A 132 4.73 -10.97 6.82
CA ALA A 132 4.30 -11.31 8.17
C ALA A 132 3.20 -12.38 8.23
N LEU A 133 2.57 -12.70 7.10
CA LEU A 133 1.49 -13.70 6.99
C LEU A 133 1.97 -15.07 6.51
N ASP A 134 3.17 -15.16 5.92
CA ASP A 134 3.79 -16.41 5.48
C ASP A 134 4.28 -17.18 6.72
N ASP A 135 3.44 -18.09 7.23
CA ASP A 135 3.68 -18.79 8.49
C ASP A 135 4.55 -20.04 8.31
N ASN A 136 4.67 -20.51 7.06
CA ASN A 136 5.43 -21.69 6.69
C ASN A 136 6.82 -21.36 6.12
N GLY A 137 7.06 -20.09 5.74
CA GLY A 137 8.32 -19.53 5.27
C GLY A 137 8.71 -19.94 3.85
N ASP A 138 7.74 -20.27 2.98
CA ASP A 138 8.00 -20.70 1.61
C ASP A 138 8.11 -19.56 0.59
N GLY A 139 7.93 -18.31 1.04
CA GLY A 139 8.01 -17.12 0.21
C GLY A 139 6.74 -16.81 -0.58
N VAL A 140 5.63 -17.46 -0.23
CA VAL A 140 4.32 -17.29 -0.83
C VAL A 140 3.29 -17.17 0.27
N VAL A 141 2.30 -16.30 0.07
CA VAL A 141 1.09 -16.26 0.91
C VAL A 141 -0.01 -16.99 0.15
N ASP A 142 -0.43 -18.16 0.64
CA ASP A 142 -1.43 -19.03 0.02
C ASP A 142 -2.25 -19.83 1.05
N THR A 143 -3.04 -20.80 0.59
CA THR A 143 -3.91 -21.61 1.46
C THR A 143 -3.21 -22.40 2.57
N ASN A 144 -1.89 -22.54 2.52
CA ASN A 144 -1.10 -23.18 3.56
C ASN A 144 -0.82 -22.25 4.74
N ASP A 145 -1.09 -20.95 4.60
CA ASP A 145 -0.94 -19.96 5.67
C ASP A 145 -2.27 -19.73 6.41
N ALA A 146 -2.21 -19.71 7.74
CA ALA A 146 -3.40 -19.54 8.59
C ALA A 146 -4.15 -18.22 8.30
N ALA A 147 -3.44 -17.18 7.88
CA ALA A 147 -3.99 -15.86 7.62
C ALA A 147 -4.66 -15.73 6.23
N TRP A 148 -4.47 -16.69 5.32
CA TRP A 148 -4.99 -16.62 3.95
C TRP A 148 -6.49 -16.41 3.87
N ALA A 149 -7.24 -17.14 4.71
CA ALA A 149 -8.69 -17.05 4.74
C ALA A 149 -9.23 -15.68 5.21
N MET A 150 -8.38 -14.84 5.79
CA MET A 150 -8.73 -13.48 6.24
C MET A 150 -8.47 -12.41 5.16
N LEU A 151 -7.78 -12.77 4.08
CA LEU A 151 -7.52 -11.85 2.98
C LEU A 151 -8.79 -11.59 2.18
N MET A 152 -8.95 -10.34 1.77
CA MET A 152 -10.04 -9.90 0.91
C MET A 152 -9.50 -9.00 -0.20
N VAL A 153 -10.33 -8.82 -1.22
CA VAL A 153 -10.13 -7.91 -2.33
C VAL A 153 -11.22 -6.84 -2.24
N TRP A 154 -10.81 -5.59 -2.08
CA TRP A 154 -11.73 -4.45 -2.08
C TRP A 154 -11.73 -3.78 -3.45
N ARG A 155 -12.85 -3.93 -4.15
CA ARG A 155 -13.10 -3.32 -5.44
C ARG A 155 -14.09 -2.19 -5.28
N ASP A 156 -13.59 -0.97 -5.12
CA ASP A 156 -14.40 0.25 -5.04
C ASP A 156 -15.03 0.58 -6.41
N GLU A 157 -16.23 0.04 -6.64
CA GLU A 157 -16.93 0.07 -7.92
C GLU A 157 -17.53 1.44 -8.20
N ASP A 158 -18.06 2.10 -7.17
CA ASP A 158 -18.67 3.42 -7.31
C ASP A 158 -17.64 4.57 -7.23
N GLY A 159 -16.48 4.33 -6.59
CA GLY A 159 -15.44 5.35 -6.44
C GLY A 159 -15.60 6.29 -5.29
N SER A 160 -16.45 5.93 -4.33
CA SER A 160 -16.64 6.70 -3.12
C SER A 160 -15.40 6.72 -2.25
N GLY A 161 -14.48 5.74 -2.37
CA GLY A 161 -13.38 5.57 -1.42
C GLY A 161 -13.86 5.15 -0.02
N MET A 162 -15.11 4.68 0.10
CA MET A 162 -15.67 4.11 1.32
C MET A 162 -15.94 2.63 1.11
N SER A 163 -15.46 1.79 2.02
CA SER A 163 -15.72 0.36 1.90
C SER A 163 -17.18 0.02 2.21
N ASP A 164 -17.88 -0.50 1.20
CA ASP A 164 -19.18 -1.17 1.36
C ASP A 164 -18.97 -2.70 1.37
N PRO A 165 -19.65 -3.46 2.26
CA PRO A 165 -19.59 -4.93 2.23
C PRO A 165 -19.89 -5.56 0.87
N ALA A 166 -20.71 -4.91 0.02
CA ALA A 166 -21.00 -5.37 -1.34
C ALA A 166 -19.80 -5.27 -2.30
N GLU A 167 -18.77 -4.50 -1.95
CA GLU A 167 -17.53 -4.30 -2.70
C GLU A 167 -16.36 -5.18 -2.22
N LEU A 168 -16.55 -5.87 -1.10
CA LEU A 168 -15.57 -6.79 -0.53
C LEU A 168 -15.81 -8.21 -1.05
N ARG A 169 -14.75 -8.86 -1.49
CA ARG A 169 -14.76 -10.29 -1.86
C ARG A 169 -13.64 -10.99 -1.12
N SER A 170 -13.91 -12.16 -0.54
CA SER A 170 -12.84 -13.00 0.00
C SER A 170 -11.90 -13.45 -1.12
N VAL A 171 -10.63 -13.71 -0.81
CA VAL A 171 -9.69 -14.25 -1.83
C VAL A 171 -10.21 -15.52 -2.50
N ALA A 172 -10.92 -16.37 -1.75
CA ALA A 172 -11.56 -17.58 -2.28
C ALA A 172 -12.62 -17.28 -3.36
N GLU A 173 -13.44 -16.24 -3.17
CA GLU A 173 -14.46 -15.83 -4.16
C GLU A 173 -13.84 -15.20 -5.42
N THR A 174 -12.66 -14.60 -5.29
CA THR A 174 -11.96 -13.99 -6.44
C THR A 174 -11.17 -14.98 -7.29
N GLY A 175 -10.99 -16.22 -6.81
CA GLY A 175 -10.16 -17.21 -7.46
C GLY A 175 -8.65 -17.00 -7.27
N LEU A 176 -8.22 -16.06 -6.41
CA LEU A 176 -6.83 -15.95 -6.01
C LEU A 176 -6.34 -17.28 -5.43
N LEU A 177 -5.13 -17.68 -5.82
CA LEU A 177 -4.53 -18.96 -5.44
C LEU A 177 -3.29 -18.76 -4.59
N SER A 178 -2.46 -17.75 -4.92
CA SER A 178 -1.22 -17.47 -4.21
C SER A 178 -0.71 -16.07 -4.52
N ILE A 179 0.02 -15.46 -3.57
CA ILE A 179 0.69 -14.17 -3.73
C ILE A 179 2.18 -14.35 -3.42
N SER A 180 3.06 -14.07 -4.38
CA SER A 180 4.50 -14.20 -4.17
C SER A 180 5.04 -13.02 -3.35
N LEU A 181 6.00 -13.31 -2.47
CA LEU A 181 6.78 -12.32 -1.72
C LEU A 181 8.07 -11.89 -2.43
N ASP A 182 8.41 -12.53 -3.57
CA ASP A 182 9.60 -12.21 -4.38
C ASP A 182 9.35 -10.96 -5.24
N TYR A 183 9.27 -9.81 -4.57
CA TYR A 183 9.06 -8.54 -5.23
C TYR A 183 10.36 -8.02 -5.86
N ARG A 184 10.20 -7.33 -6.99
CA ARG A 184 11.24 -6.51 -7.61
C ARG A 184 10.88 -5.03 -7.49
N VAL A 185 11.90 -4.18 -7.44
CA VAL A 185 11.73 -2.72 -7.48
C VAL A 185 11.78 -2.27 -8.93
N GLU A 186 10.67 -1.73 -9.43
CA GLU A 186 10.53 -1.25 -10.81
C GLU A 186 9.62 0.00 -10.84
N PRO A 187 10.17 1.19 -10.51
CA PRO A 187 9.38 2.39 -10.29
C PRO A 187 8.73 2.93 -11.58
N ARG A 188 7.43 3.25 -11.51
CA ARG A 188 6.66 3.88 -12.58
C ARG A 188 5.75 4.94 -11.97
N CYS A 189 6.02 6.21 -12.27
CA CYS A 189 5.24 7.32 -11.73
C CYS A 189 4.42 8.01 -12.82
N ASP A 190 3.22 8.46 -12.48
CA ASP A 190 2.43 9.34 -13.32
C ASP A 190 2.76 10.83 -13.06
N ALA A 191 2.20 11.73 -13.87
CA ALA A 191 2.43 13.16 -13.75
C ALA A 191 1.81 13.81 -12.49
N ARG A 192 0.97 13.08 -11.76
CA ARG A 192 0.34 13.52 -10.49
C ARG A 192 1.11 13.05 -9.26
N GLY A 193 2.17 12.26 -9.44
CA GLY A 193 3.03 11.80 -8.35
C GLY A 193 2.64 10.42 -7.79
N ASN A 194 1.64 9.75 -8.38
CA ASN A 194 1.32 8.37 -8.02
C ASN A 194 2.40 7.46 -8.60
N CYS A 195 3.03 6.62 -7.78
CA CYS A 195 4.08 5.73 -8.23
C CYS A 195 3.78 4.27 -7.92
N GLU A 196 3.85 3.39 -8.89
CA GLU A 196 4.04 1.96 -8.69
C GLU A 196 5.52 1.71 -8.39
N ARG A 197 5.90 0.94 -7.37
CA ARG A 197 7.32 0.73 -7.02
C ARG A 197 7.70 -0.73 -6.93
N GLU A 198 7.25 -1.43 -5.89
CA GLU A 198 7.47 -2.86 -5.75
C GLU A 198 6.39 -3.64 -6.51
N ARG A 199 6.79 -4.75 -7.11
CA ARG A 199 5.86 -5.64 -7.79
C ARG A 199 6.31 -7.09 -7.71
N ALA A 200 5.37 -7.98 -7.41
CA ALA A 200 5.52 -9.43 -7.41
C ALA A 200 4.35 -10.07 -8.14
N THR A 201 4.44 -11.36 -8.45
CA THR A 201 3.37 -12.08 -9.14
C THR A 201 2.37 -12.70 -8.17
N PHE A 202 1.11 -12.81 -8.59
CA PHE A 202 0.12 -13.70 -7.96
C PHE A 202 -0.46 -14.65 -9.00
N GLN A 203 -0.97 -15.81 -8.55
CA GLN A 203 -1.75 -16.71 -9.40
C GLN A 203 -3.22 -16.61 -9.04
N TRP A 204 -4.09 -16.64 -10.04
CA TRP A 204 -5.54 -16.66 -9.86
C TRP A 204 -6.20 -17.53 -10.92
N ARG A 205 -7.41 -18.01 -10.64
CA ARG A 205 -8.24 -18.74 -11.59
C ARG A 205 -9.29 -17.81 -12.19
N ASP A 206 -9.29 -17.70 -13.52
CA ASP A 206 -10.25 -16.87 -14.23
C ASP A 206 -11.64 -17.51 -14.33
N ALA A 207 -12.57 -16.77 -14.93
CA ALA A 207 -13.96 -17.22 -15.11
C ALA A 207 -14.10 -18.45 -16.02
N ASP A 208 -13.12 -18.69 -16.91
CA ASP A 208 -13.06 -19.88 -17.77
C ASP A 208 -12.43 -21.09 -17.04
N GLY A 209 -11.95 -20.88 -15.81
CA GLY A 209 -11.29 -21.89 -15.00
C GLY A 209 -9.80 -22.03 -15.27
N GLU A 210 -9.20 -21.16 -16.08
CA GLU A 210 -7.77 -21.17 -16.40
C GLU A 210 -6.95 -20.47 -15.32
N VAL A 211 -5.76 -21.00 -15.02
CA VAL A 211 -4.84 -20.34 -14.10
C VAL A 211 -4.08 -19.25 -14.84
N ARG A 212 -4.16 -18.03 -14.33
CA ARG A 212 -3.56 -16.82 -14.87
C ARG A 212 -2.60 -16.22 -13.87
N THR A 213 -1.62 -15.50 -14.38
CA THR A 213 -0.69 -14.71 -13.57
C THR A 213 -1.09 -13.24 -13.61
N GLY A 214 -1.19 -12.61 -12.44
CA GLY A 214 -1.32 -11.17 -12.27
C GLY A 214 -0.14 -10.61 -11.48
N GLU A 215 -0.20 -9.32 -11.15
CA GLU A 215 0.85 -8.65 -10.36
C GLU A 215 0.26 -7.95 -9.13
N THR A 216 0.84 -8.22 -7.96
CA THR A 216 0.65 -7.40 -6.77
C THR A 216 1.60 -6.23 -6.88
N VAL A 217 1.10 -5.01 -6.68
CA VAL A 217 1.87 -3.78 -6.87
C VAL A 217 1.74 -2.92 -5.63
N ASP A 218 2.88 -2.50 -5.10
CA ASP A 218 2.97 -1.51 -4.03
C ASP A 218 2.93 -0.10 -4.65
N ILE A 219 1.89 0.65 -4.31
CA ILE A 219 1.68 1.99 -4.85
C ILE A 219 1.94 3.06 -3.81
N HIS A 220 2.60 4.13 -4.24
CA HIS A 220 2.94 5.29 -3.45
C HIS A 220 2.03 6.44 -3.82
N LEU A 221 1.19 6.84 -2.89
CA LEU A 221 0.23 7.91 -3.07
C LEU A 221 0.67 9.17 -2.33
N PRO A 222 0.71 10.34 -2.99
CA PRO A 222 0.98 11.60 -2.33
C PRO A 222 -0.20 11.97 -1.43
N LEU A 223 0.05 12.06 -0.12
CA LEU A 223 -0.96 12.45 0.85
C LEU A 223 -0.76 13.90 1.23
N ARG A 224 -1.74 14.74 0.90
CA ARG A 224 -1.77 16.13 1.36
C ARG A 224 -2.59 16.23 2.63
N THR A 225 -1.95 16.52 3.76
CA THR A 225 -2.64 16.88 5.00
C THR A 225 -2.59 18.39 5.20
N ALA A 226 -3.77 19.01 5.37
CA ALA A 226 -3.91 20.46 5.56
C ALA A 226 -3.68 20.90 7.02
N SER A 227 -3.23 20.01 7.91
CA SER A 227 -3.07 20.31 9.33
C SER A 227 -2.02 19.44 9.99
N CYS A 228 -0.88 20.04 10.35
CA CYS A 228 -0.20 19.70 11.60
C CYS A 228 -0.83 20.54 12.71
N GLN A 229 -1.46 19.91 13.69
CA GLN A 229 -1.57 20.48 15.03
C GLN A 229 -1.05 19.45 16.03
#